data_AF-A0A4U9WIR5-F1
#
_entry.id   AF-A0A4U9WIR5-F1
#
_cell.length_a   1.000
_cell.length_b   1.000
_cell.length_c   1.000
_cell.angle_alpha   90.00
_cell.angle_beta   90.00
_cell.angle_gamma   90.00
#
_symmetry.space_group_name_H-M   'P 1'
#
loop_
_entity.id
_entity.type
_entity.pdbx_description
1 polymer ?
#
loop_
_entity_poly.entity_id
_entity_poly.type
_entity_poly.pdbx_seq_one_letter_code
_entity_poly.pdbx_strand_id
1 'polypeptide(L)'
;MTLLPVLYSYAGFGAQPAQAGQRRFIQSAENYLEQQQVIARQLAGQPLQNQGLCFHSLRAVELGQMQQILAASDQTLPVHIHIAEQQKEVNDCLAWSGQRPVAWLYEHLPVDSRWCLVHATHLDREELEQLARSKAVAGLCPTTEANLGVTAFSLATVTCITRGAGGSVRTATFP
;
A
#
# COMPACT_ATOMS: atom_id res chain seq x y z
N MET A 1 4.33 14.03 -11.80
CA MET A 1 4.08 12.58 -11.94
C MET A 1 4.93 11.85 -10.90
N THR A 2 4.44 10.75 -10.31
CA THR A 2 5.21 9.97 -9.31
C THR A 2 5.34 8.54 -9.79
N LEU A 3 6.57 8.02 -9.87
CA LEU A 3 6.85 6.63 -10.21
C LEU A 3 6.84 5.78 -8.94
N LEU A 4 6.10 4.67 -8.97
CA LEU A 4 5.97 3.74 -7.85
C LEU A 4 6.26 2.32 -8.34
N PRO A 5 7.54 1.92 -8.46
CA PRO A 5 7.89 0.52 -8.65
C PRO A 5 7.28 -0.30 -7.51
N VAL A 6 6.64 -1.41 -7.85
CA VAL A 6 5.91 -2.24 -6.89
C VAL A 6 6.75 -3.48 -6.57
N LEU A 7 7.08 -3.67 -5.29
CA LEU A 7 7.67 -4.92 -4.84
C LEU A 7 6.59 -6.02 -4.81
N TYR A 8 6.88 -7.13 -5.48
CA TYR A 8 6.07 -8.34 -5.48
C TYR A 8 7.02 -9.54 -5.42
N SER A 9 6.88 -10.40 -4.42
CA SER A 9 7.75 -11.57 -4.24
C SER A 9 6.98 -12.88 -4.05
N TYR A 10 5.76 -12.83 -3.52
CA TYR A 10 5.00 -14.03 -3.11
C TYR A 10 3.55 -14.03 -3.61
N ALA A 11 2.92 -15.21 -3.61
CA ALA A 11 1.54 -15.40 -4.05
C ALA A 11 0.49 -15.21 -2.94
N GLY A 12 0.92 -15.28 -1.67
CA GLY A 12 0.04 -15.35 -0.51
C GLY A 12 0.78 -15.20 0.81
N PHE A 13 0.02 -15.00 1.89
CA PHE A 13 0.54 -14.86 3.25
C PHE A 13 1.48 -16.02 3.65
N GLY A 14 2.53 -15.69 4.40
CA GLY A 14 3.55 -16.66 4.82
C GLY A 14 4.47 -17.11 3.68
N ALA A 15 4.83 -16.19 2.78
CA ALA A 15 5.75 -16.42 1.66
C ALA A 15 5.39 -17.61 0.77
N GLN A 16 4.10 -17.74 0.43
CA GLN A 16 3.69 -18.77 -0.51
C GLN A 16 4.37 -18.56 -1.87
N PRO A 17 4.98 -19.60 -2.46
CA PRO A 17 5.70 -19.48 -3.72
C PRO A 17 4.85 -18.86 -4.83
N ALA A 18 5.47 -17.99 -5.61
CA ALA A 18 4.84 -17.37 -6.76
C ALA A 18 4.28 -18.39 -7.76
N GLN A 19 3.11 -18.10 -8.31
CA GLN A 19 2.49 -18.89 -9.37
C GLN A 19 3.04 -18.49 -10.75
N ALA A 20 2.87 -19.35 -11.76
CA ALA A 20 3.36 -19.10 -13.11
C ALA A 20 2.89 -17.75 -13.70
N GLY A 21 1.65 -17.35 -13.41
CA GLY A 21 1.09 -16.07 -13.86
C GLY A 21 1.73 -14.84 -13.21
N GLN A 22 2.38 -15.00 -12.06
CA GLN A 22 3.01 -13.91 -11.30
C GLN A 22 4.48 -13.69 -11.67
N ARG A 23 5.08 -14.59 -12.47
CA ARG A 23 6.52 -14.59 -12.82
C ARG A 23 7.06 -13.23 -13.27
N ARG A 24 6.25 -12.44 -13.99
CA ARG A 24 6.65 -11.13 -14.54
C ARG A 24 6.77 -10.04 -13.47
N PHE A 25 6.22 -10.26 -12.29
CA PHE A 25 6.22 -9.30 -11.19
C PHE A 25 7.28 -9.64 -10.13
N ILE A 26 7.76 -10.90 -10.11
CA ILE A 26 8.65 -11.38 -9.05
C ILE A 26 9.98 -10.64 -9.06
N GLN A 27 10.29 -10.01 -7.94
CA GLN A 27 11.51 -9.27 -7.70
C GLN A 27 11.99 -9.49 -6.25
N SER A 28 13.30 -9.53 -6.04
CA SER A 28 13.88 -9.55 -4.70
C SER A 28 13.98 -8.13 -4.12
N ALA A 29 14.17 -8.02 -2.79
CA ALA A 29 14.32 -6.72 -2.15
C ALA A 29 15.58 -5.97 -2.62
N GLU A 30 16.66 -6.70 -2.91
CA GLU A 30 17.93 -6.16 -3.42
C GLU A 30 17.73 -5.55 -4.80
N ASN A 31 17.15 -6.31 -5.74
CA ASN A 31 16.87 -5.82 -7.08
C ASN A 31 15.89 -4.64 -7.07
N TYR A 32 14.96 -4.60 -6.11
CA TYR A 32 14.06 -3.47 -5.92
C TYR A 32 14.81 -2.21 -5.47
N LEU A 33 15.72 -2.33 -4.51
CA LEU A 33 16.56 -1.20 -4.07
C LEU A 33 17.49 -0.71 -5.16
N GLU A 34 18.09 -1.61 -5.95
CA GLU A 34 18.87 -1.23 -7.13
C GLU A 34 18.02 -0.45 -8.15
N GLN A 35 16.79 -0.90 -8.40
CA GLN A 35 15.85 -0.19 -9.27
C GLN A 35 15.51 1.19 -8.73
N GLN A 36 15.26 1.33 -7.42
CA GLN A 36 15.01 2.62 -6.78
C GLN A 36 16.21 3.58 -6.95
N GLN A 37 17.44 3.09 -6.85
CA GLN A 37 18.64 3.91 -7.08
C GLN A 37 18.79 4.34 -8.54
N VAL A 38 18.43 3.47 -9.50
CA VAL A 38 18.41 3.83 -10.93
C VAL A 38 17.39 4.93 -11.20
N ILE A 39 16.16 4.79 -10.68
CA ILE A 39 15.10 5.79 -10.87
C ILE A 39 15.51 7.12 -10.21
N ALA A 40 16.03 7.10 -8.99
CA ALA A 40 16.51 8.30 -8.30
C ALA A 40 17.51 9.10 -9.16
N ARG A 41 18.46 8.41 -9.79
CA ARG A 41 19.44 9.02 -10.71
C ARG A 41 18.81 9.58 -11.97
N GLN A 42 17.82 8.89 -12.55
CA GLN A 42 17.13 9.33 -13.76
C GLN A 42 16.21 10.54 -13.51
N LEU A 43 15.66 10.66 -12.30
CA LEU A 43 14.80 11.76 -11.91
C LEU A 43 15.58 12.98 -11.37
N ALA A 44 16.90 12.85 -11.16
CA ALA A 44 17.73 13.95 -10.68
C ALA A 44 17.62 15.16 -11.63
N GLY A 45 17.21 16.31 -11.08
CA GLY A 45 17.00 17.54 -11.84
C GLY A 45 15.67 17.63 -12.61
N GLN A 46 14.73 16.70 -12.40
CA GLN A 46 13.40 16.70 -13.02
C GLN A 46 12.31 17.18 -12.04
N PRO A 47 12.04 18.49 -11.91
CA PRO A 47 11.21 19.05 -10.83
C PRO A 47 9.73 18.61 -10.84
N LEU A 48 9.24 18.05 -11.95
CA LEU A 48 7.86 17.58 -12.09
C LEU A 48 7.71 16.06 -11.95
N GLN A 49 8.81 15.36 -11.66
CA GLN A 49 8.84 13.90 -11.51
C GLN A 49 9.34 13.51 -10.13
N ASN A 50 8.61 12.62 -9.48
CA ASN A 50 8.94 12.09 -8.16
C ASN A 50 9.00 10.56 -8.21
N GLN A 51 9.53 9.94 -7.17
CA GLN A 51 9.42 8.52 -6.93
C GLN A 51 8.82 8.24 -5.54
N GLY A 52 8.46 7.00 -5.30
CA GLY A 52 8.07 6.51 -3.98
C GLY A 52 8.25 5.00 -3.86
N LEU A 53 7.90 4.48 -2.70
CA LEU A 53 7.94 3.06 -2.39
C LEU A 53 6.53 2.47 -2.57
N CYS A 54 6.47 1.24 -3.04
CA CYS A 54 5.21 0.53 -3.16
C CYS A 54 5.41 -0.96 -2.87
N PHE A 55 4.67 -1.47 -1.90
CA PHE A 55 4.56 -2.90 -1.62
C PHE A 55 3.24 -3.38 -2.21
N HIS A 56 3.24 -4.49 -2.95
CA HIS A 56 2.01 -4.90 -3.62
C HIS A 56 0.89 -5.16 -2.60
N SER A 57 1.12 -6.00 -1.59
CA SER A 57 0.22 -6.25 -0.46
C SER A 57 0.93 -7.11 0.58
N LEU A 58 0.32 -7.30 1.77
CA LEU A 58 0.83 -8.23 2.79
C LEU A 58 0.88 -9.69 2.30
N ARG A 59 0.14 -10.02 1.23
CA ARG A 59 0.19 -11.34 0.58
C ARG A 59 1.43 -11.52 -0.29
N ALA A 60 2.00 -10.44 -0.79
CA ALA A 60 3.03 -10.47 -1.82
C ALA A 60 4.41 -10.05 -1.33
N VAL A 61 4.52 -9.52 -0.11
CA VAL A 61 5.76 -9.00 0.47
C VAL A 61 5.86 -9.40 1.94
N GLU A 62 7.00 -9.93 2.36
CA GLU A 62 7.24 -10.28 3.77
C GLU A 62 7.67 -9.08 4.62
N LEU A 63 7.48 -9.19 5.93
CA LEU A 63 7.87 -8.15 6.90
C LEU A 63 9.34 -7.75 6.77
N GLY A 64 10.25 -8.72 6.66
CA GLY A 64 11.68 -8.47 6.54
C GLY A 64 12.02 -7.64 5.30
N GLN A 65 11.33 -7.90 4.17
CA GLN A 65 11.53 -7.12 2.94
C GLN A 65 11.02 -5.68 3.09
N MET A 66 9.85 -5.49 3.71
CA MET A 66 9.31 -4.16 3.98
C MET A 66 10.24 -3.36 4.90
N GLN A 67 10.70 -3.97 5.99
CA GLN A 67 11.63 -3.33 6.94
C GLN A 67 12.96 -2.97 6.28
N GLN A 68 13.55 -3.89 5.51
CA GLN A 68 14.78 -3.65 4.76
C GLN A 68 14.64 -2.45 3.81
N ILE A 69 13.54 -2.38 3.06
CA ILE A 69 13.31 -1.30 2.10
C ILE A 69 13.07 0.03 2.81
N LEU A 70 12.25 0.05 3.86
CA LEU A 70 11.98 1.25 4.63
C LEU A 70 13.25 1.80 5.29
N ALA A 71 14.11 0.93 5.82
CA ALA A 71 15.38 1.32 6.45
C ALA A 71 16.41 1.86 5.45
N ALA A 72 16.42 1.34 4.23
CA ALA A 72 17.37 1.72 3.18
C ALA A 72 16.92 2.95 2.34
N SER A 73 15.68 3.40 2.48
CA SER A 73 15.07 4.44 1.64
C SER A 73 14.99 5.80 2.35
N ASP A 74 14.94 6.87 1.56
CA ASP A 74 14.70 8.21 2.07
C ASP A 74 13.31 8.30 2.73
N GLN A 75 13.28 8.85 3.94
CA GLN A 75 12.08 8.99 4.74
C GLN A 75 11.06 9.98 4.17
N THR A 76 11.45 10.83 3.22
CA THR A 76 10.51 11.73 2.55
C THR A 76 9.70 11.04 1.45
N LEU A 77 10.07 9.82 1.05
CA LEU A 77 9.37 9.11 -0.02
C LEU A 77 7.99 8.64 0.44
N PRO A 78 6.92 8.85 -0.37
CA PRO A 78 5.62 8.27 -0.07
C PRO A 78 5.68 6.75 -0.16
N VAL A 79 4.89 6.08 0.67
CA VAL A 79 4.83 4.61 0.75
C VAL A 79 3.41 4.15 0.43
N HIS A 80 3.26 3.24 -0.54
CA HIS A 80 1.97 2.71 -0.95
C HIS A 80 1.87 1.21 -0.66
N ILE A 81 0.68 0.75 -0.27
CA ILE A 81 0.38 -0.68 -0.14
C ILE A 81 -1.10 -0.95 -0.43
N HIS A 82 -1.42 -2.00 -1.21
CA HIS A 82 -2.81 -2.49 -1.26
C HIS A 82 -3.09 -3.30 0.00
N ILE A 83 -4.19 -2.95 0.68
CA ILE A 83 -4.52 -3.56 1.96
C ILE A 83 -6.03 -3.57 2.21
N ALA A 84 -6.52 -4.66 2.79
CA ALA A 84 -7.93 -4.84 3.17
C ALA A 84 -8.94 -4.59 2.03
N GLU A 85 -8.54 -4.83 0.78
CA GLU A 85 -9.41 -4.64 -0.39
C GLU A 85 -10.55 -5.67 -0.43
N GLN A 86 -10.27 -6.92 -0.07
CA GLN A 86 -11.22 -8.03 -0.15
C GLN A 86 -11.41 -8.70 1.23
N GLN A 87 -12.65 -9.08 1.57
CA GLN A 87 -12.93 -9.85 2.78
C GLN A 87 -12.13 -11.16 2.85
N LYS A 88 -11.82 -11.77 1.69
CA LYS A 88 -10.93 -12.94 1.63
C LYS A 88 -9.54 -12.63 2.19
N GLU A 89 -8.95 -11.48 1.85
CA GLU A 89 -7.65 -11.08 2.39
C GLU A 89 -7.70 -10.93 3.91
N VAL A 90 -8.77 -10.33 4.44
CA VAL A 90 -8.97 -10.20 5.88
C VAL A 90 -9.01 -11.56 6.56
N ASN A 91 -9.80 -12.49 6.03
CA ASN A 91 -9.93 -13.84 6.59
C ASN A 91 -8.61 -14.63 6.51
N ASP A 92 -7.90 -14.52 5.38
CA ASP A 92 -6.61 -15.20 5.19
C ASP A 92 -5.54 -14.61 6.13
N CYS A 93 -5.55 -13.28 6.36
CA CYS A 93 -4.63 -12.61 7.29
C CYS A 93 -4.89 -13.01 8.74
N LEU A 94 -6.17 -13.10 9.14
CA LEU A 94 -6.59 -13.61 10.44
C LEU A 94 -6.15 -15.06 10.64
N ALA A 95 -6.32 -15.91 9.62
CA ALA A 95 -5.88 -17.31 9.70
C ALA A 95 -4.36 -17.46 9.81
N TRP A 96 -3.60 -16.57 9.16
CA TRP A 96 -2.14 -16.59 9.15
C TRP A 96 -1.51 -16.00 10.41
N SER A 97 -2.01 -14.86 10.89
CA SER A 97 -1.36 -14.05 11.95
C SER A 97 -2.20 -13.87 13.21
N GLY A 98 -3.49 -14.22 13.18
CA GLY A 98 -4.44 -13.86 14.22
C GLY A 98 -4.89 -12.39 14.19
N GLN A 99 -4.37 -11.58 13.26
CA GLN A 99 -4.67 -10.16 13.14
C GLN A 99 -5.33 -9.82 11.81
N ARG A 100 -6.04 -8.69 11.78
CA ARG A 100 -6.57 -8.10 10.55
C ARG A 100 -5.45 -7.38 9.80
N PRO A 101 -5.54 -7.20 8.46
CA PRO A 101 -4.44 -6.67 7.66
C PRO A 101 -3.93 -5.30 8.15
N VAL A 102 -4.82 -4.34 8.43
CA VAL A 102 -4.40 -3.00 8.82
C VAL A 102 -3.87 -2.99 10.25
N ALA A 103 -4.54 -3.70 11.18
CA ALA A 103 -4.01 -3.89 12.53
C ALA A 103 -2.59 -4.49 12.52
N TRP A 104 -2.38 -5.54 11.72
CA TRP A 104 -1.08 -6.18 11.55
C TRP A 104 -0.04 -5.19 11.02
N LEU A 105 -0.39 -4.37 10.03
CA LEU A 105 0.51 -3.37 9.48
C LEU A 105 0.96 -2.36 10.54
N TYR A 106 0.01 -1.83 11.34
CA TYR A 106 0.29 -0.85 12.40
C TYR A 106 1.11 -1.42 13.56
N GLU A 107 0.95 -2.70 13.88
CA GLU A 107 1.74 -3.33 14.94
C GLU A 107 3.20 -3.56 14.53
N HIS A 108 3.46 -3.80 13.24
CA HIS A 108 4.79 -4.22 12.76
C HIS A 108 5.59 -3.12 12.08
N LEU A 109 4.95 -2.05 11.59
CA LEU A 109 5.61 -0.97 10.83
C LEU A 109 5.19 0.42 11.33
N PRO A 110 6.09 1.42 11.28
CA PRO A 110 5.80 2.79 11.69
C PRO A 110 4.99 3.52 10.61
N VAL A 111 3.70 3.21 10.51
CA VAL A 111 2.79 3.85 9.57
C VAL A 111 2.50 5.28 10.02
N ASP A 112 2.81 6.24 9.15
CA ASP A 112 2.66 7.69 9.37
C ASP A 112 2.03 8.38 8.14
N SER A 113 2.04 9.72 8.12
CA SER A 113 1.46 10.53 7.05
C SER A 113 2.04 10.31 5.65
N ARG A 114 3.19 9.63 5.50
CA ARG A 114 3.75 9.32 4.17
C ARG A 114 3.10 8.10 3.52
N TRP A 115 2.31 7.34 4.29
CA TRP A 115 1.67 6.13 3.82
C TRP A 115 0.35 6.40 3.11
N CYS A 116 0.11 5.66 2.03
CA CYS A 116 -1.14 5.55 1.32
C CYS A 116 -1.59 4.08 1.32
N LEU A 117 -2.63 3.81 2.10
CA LEU A 117 -3.27 2.50 2.20
C LEU A 117 -4.31 2.45 1.09
N VAL A 118 -3.96 1.78 0.00
CA VAL A 118 -4.82 1.69 -1.18
C VAL A 118 -5.96 0.71 -0.90
N HIS A 119 -7.17 1.11 -1.28
CA HIS A 119 -8.45 0.50 -0.93
C HIS A 119 -8.83 0.72 0.53
N ALA A 120 -8.16 0.04 1.45
CA ALA A 120 -8.49 0.05 2.87
C ALA A 120 -10.00 -0.16 3.09
N THR A 121 -10.62 -1.07 2.34
CA THR A 121 -12.10 -1.12 2.27
C THR A 121 -12.73 -1.83 3.46
N HIS A 122 -12.15 -2.94 3.88
CA HIS A 122 -12.67 -3.78 4.95
C HIS A 122 -11.94 -3.47 6.26
N LEU A 123 -12.24 -2.32 6.84
CA LEU A 123 -11.71 -1.93 8.15
C LEU A 123 -12.76 -2.12 9.24
N ASP A 124 -12.32 -2.49 10.43
CA ASP A 124 -13.14 -2.32 11.62
C ASP A 124 -12.96 -0.93 12.25
N ARG A 125 -13.62 -0.70 13.39
CA ARG A 125 -13.57 0.59 14.09
C ARG A 125 -12.16 0.93 14.59
N GLU A 126 -11.43 -0.06 15.10
CA GLU A 126 -10.10 0.17 15.67
C GLU A 126 -9.09 0.49 14.55
N GLU A 127 -9.16 -0.24 13.44
CA GLU A 127 -8.37 0.03 12.24
C GLU A 127 -8.66 1.43 11.65
N LEU A 128 -9.93 1.88 11.67
CA LEU A 128 -10.29 3.26 11.28
C LEU A 128 -9.63 4.29 12.20
N GLU A 129 -9.66 4.06 13.51
CA GLU A 129 -9.08 4.97 14.48
C GLU A 129 -7.55 5.02 14.36
N GLN A 130 -6.88 3.89 14.14
CA GLN A 130 -5.44 3.83 13.85
C GLN A 130 -5.09 4.62 12.59
N LEU A 131 -5.86 4.43 11.51
CA LEU A 131 -5.70 5.16 10.26
C LEU A 131 -5.87 6.67 10.42
N ALA A 132 -6.90 7.11 11.13
CA ALA A 132 -7.12 8.53 11.38
C ALA A 132 -6.00 9.15 12.23
N ARG A 133 -5.52 8.44 13.26
CA ARG A 133 -4.45 8.92 14.18
C ARG A 133 -3.10 9.03 13.49
N SER A 134 -2.76 8.08 12.60
CA SER A 134 -1.47 8.06 11.90
C SER A 134 -1.33 9.15 10.82
N LYS A 135 -2.46 9.70 10.38
CA LYS A 135 -2.57 10.62 9.24
C LYS A 135 -2.19 10.00 7.90
N ALA A 136 -2.07 8.67 7.83
CA ALA A 136 -1.94 7.98 6.55
C ALA A 136 -3.19 8.20 5.70
N VAL A 137 -3.02 8.13 4.38
CA VAL A 137 -4.10 8.39 3.41
C VAL A 137 -4.80 7.09 3.04
N ALA A 138 -6.13 7.09 2.99
CA ALA A 138 -6.89 6.05 2.30
C ALA A 138 -6.97 6.37 0.80
N GLY A 139 -6.36 5.51 -0.02
CA GLY A 139 -6.37 5.63 -1.48
C GLY A 139 -7.57 4.90 -2.08
N LEU A 140 -8.71 5.58 -2.23
CA LEU A 140 -9.95 4.95 -2.70
C LEU A 140 -10.02 4.90 -4.23
N CYS A 141 -10.43 3.74 -4.74
CA CYS A 141 -10.58 3.44 -6.16
C CYS A 141 -12.04 3.05 -6.49
N PRO A 142 -13.03 3.95 -6.29
CA PRO A 142 -14.45 3.59 -6.22
C PRO A 142 -15.00 2.93 -7.49
N THR A 143 -14.48 3.27 -8.67
CA THR A 143 -14.89 2.62 -9.92
C THR A 143 -14.37 1.19 -10.04
N THR A 144 -13.15 0.92 -9.57
CA THR A 144 -12.55 -0.42 -9.57
C THR A 144 -13.16 -1.27 -8.46
N GLU A 145 -13.37 -0.68 -7.28
CA GLU A 145 -14.01 -1.32 -6.13
C GLU A 145 -15.45 -1.73 -6.47
N ALA A 146 -16.22 -0.86 -7.11
CA ALA A 146 -17.57 -1.20 -7.59
C ALA A 146 -17.55 -2.31 -8.66
N ASN A 147 -16.56 -2.32 -9.56
CA ASN A 147 -16.42 -3.35 -10.59
C ASN A 147 -16.07 -4.73 -9.99
N LEU A 148 -15.26 -4.75 -8.92
CA LEU A 148 -14.87 -5.97 -8.21
C LEU A 148 -15.91 -6.44 -7.16
N GLY A 149 -17.07 -5.79 -7.08
CA GLY A 149 -18.14 -6.14 -6.14
C GLY A 149 -17.82 -5.83 -4.68
N VAL A 150 -16.89 -4.91 -4.43
CA VAL A 150 -16.50 -4.49 -3.08
C VAL A 150 -17.55 -3.50 -2.54
N THR A 151 -18.12 -3.79 -1.37
CA THR A 151 -19.07 -2.91 -0.68
C THR A 151 -18.41 -1.59 -0.27
N ALA A 152 -19.15 -0.49 -0.34
CA ALA A 152 -18.64 0.88 -0.19
C ALA A 152 -17.87 1.14 1.12
N PHE A 153 -16.74 1.86 1.01
CA PHE A 153 -15.96 2.38 2.14
C PHE A 153 -16.73 3.46 2.92
N SER A 154 -16.70 3.41 4.26
CA SER A 154 -17.34 4.41 5.13
C SER A 154 -16.44 5.64 5.29
N LEU A 155 -16.83 6.75 4.65
CA LEU A 155 -16.04 7.98 4.50
C LEU A 155 -15.98 8.91 5.73
N ALA A 156 -16.61 8.57 6.86
CA ALA A 156 -16.89 9.54 7.93
C ALA A 156 -15.66 10.06 8.71
N THR A 157 -14.48 9.44 8.58
CA THR A 157 -13.37 9.65 9.53
C THR A 157 -11.98 9.87 8.91
N VAL A 158 -11.82 9.73 7.58
CA VAL A 158 -10.46 9.65 6.97
C VAL A 158 -10.29 10.64 5.82
N THR A 159 -9.15 11.34 5.78
CA THR A 159 -8.74 12.13 4.63
C THR A 159 -8.57 11.20 3.42
N CYS A 160 -9.52 11.31 2.50
CA CYS A 160 -9.61 10.45 1.32
C CYS A 160 -8.97 11.14 0.10
N ILE A 161 -8.18 10.38 -0.67
CA ILE A 161 -7.83 10.76 -2.04
C ILE A 161 -8.52 9.77 -2.98
N THR A 162 -9.57 10.21 -3.68
CA THR A 162 -10.13 9.48 -4.81
C THR A 162 -9.36 9.84 -6.08
N ARG A 163 -8.99 8.86 -6.90
CA ARG A 163 -8.49 9.10 -8.26
C ARG A 163 -9.37 8.36 -9.29
N GLY A 164 -10.25 9.11 -9.94
CA GLY A 164 -10.78 8.74 -11.26
C GLY A 164 -9.75 9.06 -12.35
N ALA A 165 -9.78 8.32 -13.46
CA ALA A 165 -8.91 8.54 -14.61
C ALA A 165 -8.96 10.03 -15.08
N GLY A 166 -7.90 10.79 -14.80
CA GLY A 166 -7.69 12.14 -15.35
C GLY A 166 -7.89 13.36 -14.42
N GLY A 167 -8.10 13.22 -13.11
CA GLY A 167 -8.44 14.36 -12.24
C GLY A 167 -7.44 14.73 -11.14
N SER A 168 -7.26 16.04 -10.90
CA SER A 168 -6.51 16.67 -9.80
C SER A 168 -6.91 16.16 -8.39
N VAL A 169 -5.94 16.16 -7.46
CA VAL A 169 -6.08 15.80 -6.04
C VAL A 169 -7.03 16.80 -5.36
N ARG A 170 -8.14 16.30 -4.78
CA ARG A 170 -8.97 17.10 -3.87
C ARG A 170 -9.03 16.40 -2.52
N THR A 171 -8.48 17.07 -1.51
CA THR A 171 -8.62 16.71 -0.10
C THR A 171 -10.05 17.00 0.35
N ALA A 172 -10.74 16.01 0.91
CA ALA A 172 -11.99 16.23 1.61
C ALA A 172 -11.74 16.12 3.12
N THR A 173 -11.70 17.26 3.81
CA THR A 173 -11.94 17.37 5.24
C THR A 173 -13.38 17.82 5.40
N PHE A 174 -14.25 16.96 5.93
CA PHE A 174 -15.61 17.36 6.32
C PHE A 174 -15.62 17.76 7.81
N PRO A 175 -16.40 18.79 8.19
CA PRO A 175 -16.43 19.35 9.53
C PRO A 175 -17.01 18.41 10.59
#